data_AF-A0A5C9BWR6-F1
#
_entry.id   AF-A0A5C9BWR6-F1
#
_cell.length_a   1.000
_cell.length_b   1.000
_cell.length_c   1.000
_cell.angle_alpha   90.00
_cell.angle_beta   90.00
_cell.angle_gamma   90.00
#
_symmetry.space_group_name_H-M   'P 1'
#
loop_
_entity.id
_entity.type
_entity.pdbx_description
1 polymer ?
#
loop_
_entity_poly.entity_id
_entity_poly.type
_entity_poly.pdbx_seq_one_letter_code
_entity_poly.pdbx_strand_id
1 'polypeptide(L)'
;MEEADPARKRVKGAMLAGALFNRAADIFRKLVELQACGIEILSDNPLMRECGKCLLDAMELGRCVMHRSGEEGIDELWGEPFRAFSIPLEDFYESRYIKIGQVLRDIDLISNAMIDNFSGIPAFSDIEGPIRDLAVAAKIKTETLRTDSDIFDVWARMVTAGERLADLTVLTGPAIYSAPFTYNLSDGLQLIRQGRDLIFYVSRARTAMPKSTREYIERCKNYLATGRAPLFPAHFPA
;
A
#
# COMPACT_ATOMS: atom_id res chain seq x y z
N MET A 1 30.45 -13.91 -0.04
CA MET A 1 29.89 -14.68 -1.16
C MET A 1 28.73 -13.85 -1.71
N GLU A 2 28.91 -13.23 -2.88
CA GLU A 2 27.84 -12.45 -3.52
C GLU A 2 26.65 -13.37 -3.83
N GLU A 3 25.43 -12.92 -3.51
CA GLU A 3 24.21 -13.64 -3.86
C GLU A 3 23.86 -13.36 -5.32
N ALA A 4 23.83 -14.41 -6.14
CA ALA A 4 23.58 -14.32 -7.58
C ALA A 4 22.08 -14.38 -7.92
N ASP A 5 21.25 -15.01 -7.08
CA ASP A 5 19.80 -15.05 -7.28
C ASP A 5 19.19 -13.67 -6.92
N PRO A 6 18.56 -12.97 -7.89
CA PRO A 6 17.98 -11.64 -7.65
C PRO A 6 16.92 -11.62 -6.55
N ALA A 7 16.09 -12.66 -6.43
CA ALA A 7 15.03 -12.72 -5.43
C ALA A 7 15.61 -12.90 -4.02
N ARG A 8 16.63 -13.76 -3.89
CA ARG A 8 17.34 -13.95 -2.61
C ARG A 8 18.17 -12.73 -2.25
N LYS A 9 18.80 -12.08 -3.23
CA LYS A 9 19.56 -10.84 -3.04
C LYS A 9 18.67 -9.73 -2.47
N ARG A 10 17.45 -9.58 -3.02
CA ARG A 10 16.43 -8.65 -2.50
C ARG A 10 16.07 -8.96 -1.05
N VAL A 11 15.70 -10.21 -0.73
CA VAL A 11 15.31 -10.59 0.63
C VAL A 11 16.45 -10.36 1.62
N LYS A 12 17.67 -10.78 1.28
CA LYS A 12 18.86 -10.53 2.11
C LYS A 12 19.14 -9.04 2.29
N GLY A 13 18.94 -8.23 1.25
CA GLY A 13 19.03 -6.77 1.32
C GLY A 13 18.02 -6.17 2.30
N ALA A 14 16.76 -6.59 2.23
CA ALA A 14 15.71 -6.16 3.16
C ALA A 14 16.00 -6.58 4.62
N MET A 15 16.50 -7.80 4.84
CA MET A 15 16.92 -8.26 6.17
C MET A 15 18.09 -7.44 6.72
N LEU A 16 19.09 -7.17 5.87
CA LEU A 16 20.24 -6.35 6.24
C LEU A 16 19.84 -4.91 6.55
N ALA A 17 18.90 -4.33 5.79
CA ALA A 17 18.34 -3.00 6.08
C ALA A 17 17.76 -2.94 7.50
N GLY A 18 16.93 -3.92 7.88
CA GLY A 18 16.36 -4.00 9.23
C GLY A 18 17.43 -4.20 10.31
N ALA A 19 18.44 -5.02 10.06
CA ALA A 19 19.54 -5.24 11.00
C ALA A 19 20.38 -3.97 11.22
N LEU A 20 20.68 -3.23 10.15
CA LEU A 20 21.40 -1.96 10.20
C LEU A 20 20.57 -0.88 10.91
N PHE A 21 19.27 -0.82 10.66
CA PHE A 21 18.37 0.10 11.36
C PHE A 21 18.33 -0.18 12.87
N ASN A 22 18.21 -1.46 13.26
CA ASN A 22 18.25 -1.84 14.68
C ASN A 22 19.59 -1.46 15.32
N ARG A 23 20.72 -1.72 14.61
CA ARG A 23 22.06 -1.32 15.08
C ARG A 23 22.16 0.20 15.26
N ALA A 24 21.65 0.99 14.31
CA ALA A 24 21.62 2.44 14.43
C ALA A 24 20.79 2.88 15.64
N ALA A 25 19.60 2.31 15.83
CA ALA A 25 18.73 2.62 16.97
C ALA A 25 19.41 2.29 18.32
N ASP A 26 20.14 1.18 18.40
CA ASP A 26 20.90 0.81 19.59
C ASP A 26 22.03 1.79 19.88
N ILE A 27 22.82 2.16 18.86
CA ILE A 27 23.89 3.15 19.01
C ILE A 27 23.31 4.51 19.43
N PHE A 28 22.25 4.96 18.77
CA PHE A 28 21.58 6.22 19.08
C PHE A 28 21.07 6.25 20.52
N ARG A 29 20.43 5.17 20.99
CA ARG A 29 19.97 5.04 22.38
C ARG A 29 21.12 5.20 23.36
N LYS A 30 22.26 4.55 23.11
CA LYS A 30 23.45 4.68 23.97
C LYS A 30 24.05 6.07 23.94
N LEU A 31 24.08 6.74 22.79
CA LEU A 31 24.50 8.14 22.70
C LEU A 31 23.63 9.07 23.55
N VAL A 32 22.31 8.90 23.50
CA VAL A 32 21.35 9.67 24.32
C VAL A 32 21.52 9.38 25.81
N GLU A 33 21.70 8.10 26.19
CA GLU A 33 22.00 7.72 27.59
C GLU A 33 23.28 8.39 28.11
N LEU A 34 24.35 8.44 27.30
CA LEU A 34 25.60 9.11 27.67
C LEU A 34 25.39 10.62 27.86
N GLN A 35 24.67 11.28 26.94
CA GLN A 35 24.33 12.69 27.07
C GLN A 35 23.49 12.98 28.32
N ALA A 36 22.54 12.12 28.65
CA ALA A 36 21.72 12.24 29.87
C ALA A 36 22.56 12.13 31.16
N CYS A 37 23.67 11.40 31.11
CA CYS A 37 24.67 11.35 32.18
C CYS A 37 25.63 12.56 32.19
N GLY A 38 25.44 13.55 31.32
CA GLY A 38 26.27 14.75 31.22
C GLY A 38 27.53 14.60 30.36
N ILE A 39 27.66 13.51 29.60
CA ILE A 39 28.79 13.31 28.69
C ILE A 39 28.54 14.08 27.40
N GLU A 40 29.45 14.99 27.06
CA GLU A 40 29.40 15.72 25.79
C GLU A 40 29.72 14.78 24.61
N ILE A 41 28.82 14.74 23.63
CA ILE A 41 29.00 14.00 22.38
C ILE A 41 29.25 15.02 21.26
N LEU A 42 30.49 15.03 20.75
CA LEU A 42 30.87 15.86 19.61
C LEU A 42 30.40 15.24 18.29
N SER A 43 30.27 16.07 17.24
CA SER A 43 29.84 15.65 15.90
C SER A 43 30.80 14.65 15.25
N ASP A 44 32.05 14.63 15.68
CA ASP A 44 33.10 13.75 15.18
C ASP A 44 33.18 12.42 15.96
N ASN A 45 32.29 12.20 16.93
CA ASN A 45 32.24 11.00 17.76
C ASN A 45 32.11 9.71 16.90
N PRO A 46 32.96 8.69 17.12
CA PRO A 46 32.94 7.46 16.32
C PRO A 46 31.59 6.71 16.32
N LEU A 47 30.89 6.69 17.45
CA LEU A 47 29.56 6.07 17.55
C LEU A 47 28.53 6.87 16.75
N MET A 48 28.62 8.20 16.75
CA MET A 48 27.73 9.04 15.95
C MET A 48 27.94 8.79 14.45
N ARG A 49 29.20 8.69 14.00
CA ARG A 49 29.51 8.36 12.59
C ARG A 49 29.01 6.96 12.21
N GLU A 50 29.21 5.97 13.06
CA GLU A 50 28.78 4.60 12.80
C GLU A 50 27.24 4.49 12.76
N CYS A 51 26.54 5.19 13.64
CA CYS A 51 25.08 5.29 13.61
C CYS A 51 24.61 5.92 12.28
N GLY A 52 25.20 7.05 11.88
CA GLY A 52 24.87 7.70 10.61
C GLY A 52 25.10 6.78 9.40
N LYS A 53 26.21 6.05 9.37
CA LYS A 53 26.50 5.06 8.33
C LYS A 53 25.46 3.94 8.28
N CYS A 54 25.10 3.35 9.43
CA CYS A 54 24.08 2.32 9.50
C CYS A 54 22.74 2.81 8.94
N LEU A 55 22.36 4.06 9.21
CA LEU A 55 21.12 4.65 8.72
C LEU A 55 21.13 4.87 7.21
N LEU A 56 22.22 5.40 6.66
CA LEU A 56 22.38 5.59 5.22
C LEU A 56 22.36 4.25 4.46
N ASP A 57 23.09 3.26 4.95
CA ASP A 57 23.12 1.92 4.36
C ASP A 57 21.73 1.23 4.46
N ALA A 58 21.05 1.38 5.60
CA ALA A 58 19.69 0.87 5.77
C ALA A 58 18.69 1.54 4.82
N MET A 59 18.82 2.86 4.59
CA MET A 59 17.97 3.60 3.65
C MET A 59 18.16 3.12 2.21
N GLU A 60 19.41 2.91 1.78
CA GLU A 60 19.72 2.44 0.42
C GLU A 60 19.19 1.02 0.16
N LEU A 61 19.33 0.14 1.16
CA LEU A 61 18.84 -1.24 1.12
C LEU A 61 17.32 -1.33 1.35
N GLY A 62 16.70 -0.33 1.96
CA GLY A 62 15.26 -0.24 2.22
C GLY A 62 14.42 -0.40 0.95
N ARG A 63 14.96 -0.01 -0.21
CA ARG A 63 14.33 -0.19 -1.54
C ARG A 63 14.10 -1.66 -1.92
N CYS A 64 14.74 -2.62 -1.25
CA CYS A 64 14.51 -4.06 -1.44
C CYS A 64 13.29 -4.59 -0.65
N VAL A 65 12.72 -3.79 0.24
CA VAL A 65 11.57 -4.18 1.06
C VAL A 65 10.31 -4.12 0.22
N MET A 66 9.57 -5.24 0.19
CA MET A 66 8.29 -5.32 -0.52
C MET A 66 7.15 -4.95 0.42
N HIS A 67 6.03 -4.49 -0.12
CA HIS A 67 4.82 -4.35 0.67
C HIS A 67 4.42 -5.72 1.25
N ARG A 68 3.71 -5.75 2.39
CA ARG A 68 3.23 -7.01 2.97
C ARG A 68 2.43 -7.84 1.97
N SER A 69 1.74 -7.21 1.00
CA SER A 69 1.02 -7.88 -0.10
C SER A 69 1.90 -8.69 -1.05
N GLY A 70 3.23 -8.57 -0.97
CA GLY A 70 4.16 -9.12 -1.96
C GLY A 70 4.25 -8.31 -3.25
N GLU A 71 3.52 -7.20 -3.34
CA GLU A 71 3.55 -6.25 -4.47
C GLU A 71 4.64 -5.19 -4.28
N GLU A 72 4.67 -4.20 -5.18
CA GLU A 72 5.65 -3.12 -5.17
C GLU A 72 5.93 -2.57 -3.77
N GLY A 73 7.22 -2.42 -3.47
CA GLY A 73 7.69 -1.97 -2.18
C GLY A 73 7.14 -0.61 -1.82
N ILE A 74 6.56 -0.51 -0.62
CA ILE A 74 6.34 0.80 -0.03
C ILE A 74 7.71 1.26 0.46
N ASP A 75 8.26 2.29 -0.18
CA ASP A 75 9.50 2.99 0.24
C ASP A 75 9.47 3.40 1.74
N GLU A 76 8.28 3.44 2.33
CA GLU A 76 7.98 4.04 3.63
C GLU A 76 8.07 3.10 4.83
N LEU A 77 8.26 1.78 4.65
CA LEU A 77 8.32 0.89 5.81
C LEU A 77 9.52 1.19 6.72
N TRP A 78 10.61 1.72 6.14
CA TRP A 78 11.83 2.09 6.87
C TRP A 78 12.33 3.51 6.56
N GLY A 79 11.97 4.10 5.42
CA GLY A 79 12.49 5.40 4.97
C GLY A 79 11.73 6.62 5.49
N GLU A 80 10.39 6.59 5.53
CA GLU A 80 9.59 7.79 5.87
C GLU A 80 9.73 8.24 7.33
N PRO A 81 9.69 7.32 8.32
CA PRO A 81 9.97 7.68 9.71
C PRO A 81 11.36 8.29 9.88
N PHE A 82 12.33 7.88 9.04
CA PHE A 82 13.69 8.43 9.08
C PHE A 82 13.79 9.80 8.39
N ARG A 83 13.07 10.02 7.29
CA ARG A 83 13.01 11.33 6.62
C ARG A 83 12.52 12.45 7.55
N ALA A 84 11.61 12.15 8.46
CA ALA A 84 11.18 13.12 9.47
C ALA A 84 12.33 13.72 10.31
N PHE A 85 13.48 13.04 10.37
CA PHE A 85 14.66 13.46 11.12
C PHE A 85 15.87 13.81 10.24
N SER A 86 15.78 13.67 8.91
CA SER A 86 16.92 13.83 8.00
C SER A 86 16.73 14.89 6.91
N ILE A 87 15.53 15.47 6.79
CA ILE A 87 15.24 16.60 5.90
C ILE A 87 14.54 17.73 6.67
N PRO A 88 14.55 18.97 6.16
CA PRO A 88 13.76 20.07 6.71
C PRO A 88 12.29 19.70 6.89
N LEU A 89 11.66 20.31 7.90
CA LEU A 89 10.28 20.02 8.27
C LEU A 89 9.31 20.35 7.12
N GLU A 90 9.59 21.44 6.41
CA GLU A 90 8.83 21.93 5.26
C GLU A 90 8.86 20.90 4.12
N ASP A 91 10.05 20.43 3.76
CA ASP A 91 10.24 19.41 2.71
C ASP A 91 9.56 18.09 3.08
N PHE A 92 9.59 17.72 4.37
CA PHE A 92 8.92 16.53 4.86
C PHE A 92 7.40 16.63 4.69
N TYR A 93 6.79 17.75 5.12
CA TYR A 93 5.36 17.95 4.97
C TYR A 93 4.94 18.09 3.51
N GLU A 94 5.68 18.82 2.68
CA GLU A 94 5.42 18.92 1.25
C GLU A 94 5.37 17.54 0.60
N SER A 95 6.40 16.71 0.85
CA SER A 95 6.44 15.35 0.33
C SER A 95 5.22 14.52 0.76
N ARG A 96 4.80 14.64 2.02
CA ARG A 96 3.65 13.92 2.58
C ARG A 96 2.34 14.34 1.93
N TYR A 97 2.12 15.64 1.74
CA TYR A 97 0.91 16.14 1.09
C TYR A 97 0.82 15.72 -0.38
N ILE A 98 1.95 15.75 -1.11
CA ILE A 98 2.01 15.24 -2.49
C ILE A 98 1.60 13.77 -2.55
N LYS A 99 2.15 12.94 -1.65
CA LYS A 99 1.83 11.50 -1.59
C LYS A 99 0.37 11.24 -1.26
N ILE A 100 -0.20 11.97 -0.28
CA ILE A 100 -1.64 11.89 0.04
C ILE A 100 -2.46 12.23 -1.21
N GLY A 101 -2.15 13.33 -1.91
CA GLY A 101 -2.83 13.70 -3.15
C GLY A 101 -2.75 12.62 -4.23
N GLN A 102 -1.59 11.98 -4.38
CA GLN A 102 -1.41 10.84 -5.29
C GLN A 102 -2.29 9.64 -4.88
N VAL A 103 -2.36 9.31 -3.59
CA VAL A 103 -3.24 8.23 -3.09
C VAL A 103 -4.71 8.53 -3.33
N LEU A 104 -5.17 9.77 -3.05
CA LEU A 104 -6.55 10.16 -3.31
C LEU A 104 -6.91 10.00 -4.79
N ARG A 105 -6.03 10.44 -5.69
CA ARG A 105 -6.18 10.23 -7.13
C ARG A 105 -6.21 8.74 -7.48
N ASP A 106 -5.32 7.94 -6.92
CA ASP A 106 -5.24 6.51 -7.23
C ASP A 106 -6.49 5.75 -6.72
N ILE A 107 -7.07 6.12 -5.57
CA ILE A 107 -8.37 5.61 -5.12
C ILE A 107 -9.47 5.90 -6.13
N ASP A 108 -9.51 7.12 -6.67
CA ASP A 108 -10.47 7.49 -7.71
C ASP A 108 -10.23 6.69 -9.01
N LEU A 109 -8.97 6.51 -9.43
CA LEU A 109 -8.64 5.70 -10.61
C LEU A 109 -9.07 4.24 -10.46
N ILE A 110 -8.79 3.62 -9.31
CA ILE A 110 -9.13 2.22 -9.02
C ILE A 110 -10.64 2.04 -8.96
N SER A 111 -11.34 2.93 -8.26
CA SER A 111 -12.81 2.87 -8.13
C SER A 111 -13.54 3.12 -9.45
N ASN A 112 -13.12 4.12 -10.24
CA ASN A 112 -13.72 4.37 -11.55
C ASN A 112 -13.46 3.21 -12.50
N ALA A 113 -12.26 2.63 -12.50
CA ALA A 113 -11.98 1.43 -13.29
C ALA A 113 -12.89 0.25 -12.91
N MET A 114 -13.20 0.04 -11.63
CA MET A 114 -14.20 -0.97 -11.24
C MET A 114 -15.60 -0.61 -11.76
N ILE A 115 -16.05 0.64 -11.59
CA ILE A 115 -17.39 1.05 -12.03
C ILE A 115 -17.52 0.89 -13.55
N ASP A 116 -16.57 1.44 -14.33
CA ASP A 116 -16.61 1.47 -15.78
C ASP A 116 -16.59 0.07 -16.41
N ASN A 117 -15.94 -0.89 -15.76
CA ASN A 117 -15.77 -2.24 -16.32
C ASN A 117 -16.78 -3.27 -15.80
N PHE A 118 -17.45 -3.02 -14.67
CA PHE A 118 -18.37 -3.99 -14.07
C PHE A 118 -19.83 -3.56 -14.11
N SER A 119 -20.16 -2.27 -14.04
CA SER A 119 -21.56 -1.79 -13.97
C SER A 119 -22.40 -2.18 -15.20
N GLY A 120 -21.77 -2.28 -16.38
CA GLY A 120 -22.43 -2.70 -17.62
C GLY A 120 -22.69 -4.21 -17.72
N ILE A 121 -22.17 -5.01 -16.78
CA ILE A 121 -22.37 -6.46 -16.77
C ILE A 121 -23.62 -6.75 -15.93
N PRO A 122 -24.67 -7.41 -16.49
CA PRO A 122 -25.94 -7.61 -15.78
C PRO A 122 -25.83 -8.27 -14.40
N ALA A 123 -24.82 -9.13 -14.22
CA ALA A 123 -24.55 -9.80 -12.96
C ALA A 123 -24.09 -8.85 -11.83
N PHE A 124 -23.53 -7.70 -12.19
CA PHE A 124 -22.92 -6.70 -11.29
C PHE A 124 -23.60 -5.33 -11.37
N SER A 125 -24.85 -5.23 -11.83
CA SER A 125 -25.52 -3.92 -12.07
C SER A 125 -25.54 -2.99 -10.86
N ASP A 126 -25.58 -3.55 -9.63
CA ASP A 126 -25.68 -2.78 -8.39
C ASP A 126 -24.33 -2.52 -7.71
N ILE A 127 -23.21 -2.76 -8.42
CA ILE A 127 -21.85 -2.67 -7.85
C ILE A 127 -21.39 -1.24 -7.58
N GLU A 128 -21.96 -0.25 -8.27
CA GLU A 128 -21.48 1.14 -8.24
C GLU A 128 -21.57 1.76 -6.85
N GLY A 129 -22.72 1.61 -6.17
CA GLY A 129 -22.93 2.16 -4.82
C GLY A 129 -21.89 1.68 -3.81
N PRO A 130 -21.70 0.35 -3.64
CA PRO A 130 -20.67 -0.23 -2.78
C PRO A 130 -19.25 0.25 -3.11
N ILE A 131 -18.88 0.37 -4.39
CA ILE A 131 -17.57 0.89 -4.79
C ILE A 131 -17.39 2.35 -4.34
N ARG A 132 -18.38 3.21 -4.61
CA ARG A 132 -18.31 4.63 -4.25
C ARG A 132 -18.25 4.82 -2.73
N ASP A 133 -18.99 4.04 -1.96
CA ASP A 133 -18.95 4.11 -0.49
C ASP A 133 -17.56 3.74 0.05
N LEU A 134 -16.95 2.67 -0.46
CA LEU A 134 -15.57 2.32 -0.10
C LEU A 134 -14.58 3.43 -0.49
N ALA A 135 -14.69 3.97 -1.72
CA ALA A 135 -13.80 5.02 -2.19
C ALA A 135 -13.87 6.29 -1.33
N VAL A 136 -15.08 6.73 -0.97
CA VAL A 136 -15.28 7.88 -0.09
C VAL A 136 -14.68 7.61 1.30
N ALA A 137 -14.98 6.45 1.90
CA ALA A 137 -14.45 6.10 3.22
C ALA A 137 -12.91 5.98 3.23
N ALA A 138 -12.34 5.43 2.15
CA ALA A 138 -10.89 5.27 1.97
C ALA A 138 -10.17 6.62 1.83
N LYS A 139 -10.77 7.57 1.10
CA LYS A 139 -10.22 8.94 0.98
C LYS A 139 -10.19 9.65 2.32
N ILE A 140 -11.32 9.64 3.06
CA ILE A 140 -11.39 10.20 4.42
C ILE A 140 -10.32 9.54 5.31
N LYS A 141 -10.23 8.20 5.32
CA LYS A 141 -9.22 7.48 6.10
C LYS A 141 -7.77 7.81 5.71
N THR A 142 -7.52 8.16 4.46
CA THR A 142 -6.17 8.54 4.00
C THR A 142 -5.75 9.84 4.68
N GLU A 143 -6.68 10.77 4.85
CA GLU A 143 -6.46 12.08 5.47
C GLU A 143 -6.52 12.03 7.01
N THR A 144 -7.26 11.09 7.60
CA THR A 144 -7.35 10.91 9.07
C THR A 144 -6.12 10.21 9.67
N LEU A 145 -5.51 10.79 10.70
CA LEU A 145 -4.40 10.21 11.48
C LEU A 145 -4.92 9.27 12.58
N ARG A 146 -4.03 8.41 13.09
CA ARG A 146 -4.37 7.49 14.20
C ARG A 146 -4.63 8.21 15.53
N THR A 147 -4.20 9.45 15.63
CA THR A 147 -4.32 10.31 16.81
C THR A 147 -5.57 11.17 16.77
N ASP A 148 -6.28 11.23 15.64
CA ASP A 148 -7.48 12.03 15.49
C ASP A 148 -8.64 11.37 16.26
N SER A 149 -9.52 12.17 16.86
CA SER A 149 -10.66 11.69 17.66
C SER A 149 -11.58 10.76 16.87
N ASP A 150 -11.68 11.01 15.57
CA ASP A 150 -12.66 10.48 14.65
C ASP A 150 -12.21 9.12 14.08
N ILE A 151 -10.98 8.69 14.39
CA ILE A 151 -10.36 7.51 13.76
C ILE A 151 -11.18 6.23 13.94
N PHE A 152 -11.86 6.08 15.08
CA PHE A 152 -12.68 4.90 15.35
C PHE A 152 -13.82 4.78 14.34
N ASP A 153 -14.55 5.86 14.09
CA ASP A 153 -15.67 5.88 13.16
C ASP A 153 -15.20 5.80 11.71
N VAL A 154 -14.15 6.54 11.35
CA VAL A 154 -13.58 6.54 10.00
C VAL A 154 -13.05 5.15 9.63
N TRP A 155 -12.34 4.50 10.55
CA TRP A 155 -11.82 3.15 10.34
C TRP A 155 -12.95 2.13 10.21
N ALA A 156 -13.93 2.14 11.14
CA ALA A 156 -15.06 1.22 11.11
C ALA A 156 -15.87 1.37 9.81
N ARG A 157 -16.10 2.61 9.36
CA ARG A 157 -16.79 2.87 8.09
C ARG A 157 -16.05 2.29 6.89
N MET A 158 -14.74 2.51 6.79
CA MET A 158 -13.95 2.00 5.68
C MET A 158 -13.92 0.47 5.66
N VAL A 159 -13.69 -0.17 6.82
CA VAL A 159 -13.65 -1.63 6.93
C VAL A 159 -14.99 -2.24 6.52
N THR A 160 -16.09 -1.77 7.09
CA THR A 160 -17.43 -2.32 6.78
C THR A 160 -17.86 -2.05 5.34
N ALA A 161 -17.47 -0.92 4.73
CA ALA A 161 -17.68 -0.68 3.30
C ALA A 161 -16.91 -1.68 2.43
N GLY A 162 -15.67 -2.01 2.81
CA GLY A 162 -14.85 -3.01 2.14
C GLY A 162 -15.40 -4.43 2.26
N GLU A 163 -15.95 -4.80 3.41
CA GLU A 163 -16.63 -6.08 3.64
C GLU A 163 -17.88 -6.20 2.77
N ARG A 164 -18.76 -5.18 2.78
CA ARG A 164 -19.94 -5.14 1.91
C ARG A 164 -19.61 -5.33 0.43
N LEU A 165 -18.53 -4.72 -0.05
CA LEU A 165 -18.08 -4.87 -1.43
C LEU A 165 -17.55 -6.30 -1.73
N ALA A 166 -16.94 -6.95 -0.75
CA ALA A 166 -16.36 -8.29 -0.91
C ALA A 166 -17.38 -9.43 -0.84
N ASP A 167 -18.45 -9.20 -0.08
CA ASP A 167 -19.58 -10.11 0.14
C ASP A 167 -20.73 -9.85 -0.84
N LEU A 168 -20.49 -9.04 -1.87
CA LEU A 168 -21.49 -8.72 -2.88
C LEU A 168 -22.03 -10.00 -3.52
N THR A 169 -23.34 -10.17 -3.40
CA THR A 169 -24.04 -11.28 -4.04
C THR A 169 -24.31 -10.90 -5.48
N VAL A 170 -23.80 -11.71 -6.40
CA VAL A 170 -24.01 -11.52 -7.83
C VAL A 170 -25.45 -11.86 -8.19
N LEU A 171 -26.08 -11.03 -9.01
CA LEU A 171 -27.42 -11.34 -9.52
C LEU A 171 -27.34 -12.64 -10.35
N THR A 172 -28.29 -13.55 -10.16
CA THR A 172 -28.38 -14.81 -10.90
C THR A 172 -29.77 -14.92 -11.52
N GLY A 173 -29.85 -15.12 -12.84
CA GLY A 173 -31.13 -15.20 -13.55
C GLY A 173 -30.99 -15.42 -15.07
N PRO A 174 -32.07 -15.86 -15.75
CA PRO A 174 -32.06 -16.21 -17.17
C PRO A 174 -31.77 -15.01 -18.11
N ALA A 175 -31.93 -13.77 -17.64
CA ALA A 175 -31.63 -12.56 -18.39
C ALA A 175 -30.12 -12.23 -18.48
N ILE A 176 -29.26 -12.94 -17.75
CA ILE A 176 -27.80 -12.66 -17.67
C ILE A 176 -27.03 -13.23 -18.88
N TYR A 177 -27.66 -14.12 -19.65
CA TYR A 177 -27.05 -14.82 -20.80
C TYR A 177 -27.02 -14.01 -22.11
N SER A 178 -27.30 -12.70 -22.09
CA SER A 178 -27.40 -11.88 -23.31
C SER A 178 -26.08 -11.24 -23.77
N ALA A 179 -24.95 -11.53 -23.13
CA ALA A 179 -23.63 -11.02 -23.53
C ALA A 179 -22.99 -11.88 -24.63
N PRO A 180 -22.14 -11.31 -25.52
CA PRO A 180 -21.51 -12.04 -26.62
C PRO A 180 -20.58 -13.18 -26.17
N PHE A 181 -20.21 -13.24 -24.88
CA PHE A 181 -19.52 -14.33 -24.22
C PHE A 181 -20.00 -14.45 -22.77
N THR A 182 -19.91 -15.65 -22.19
CA THR A 182 -20.27 -15.88 -20.78
C THR A 182 -19.15 -15.36 -19.87
N TYR A 183 -19.44 -14.31 -19.09
CA TYR A 183 -18.53 -13.82 -18.06
C TYR A 183 -18.30 -14.87 -16.97
N ASN A 184 -17.04 -15.13 -16.63
CA ASN A 184 -16.68 -15.89 -15.45
C ASN A 184 -16.89 -15.01 -14.21
N LEU A 185 -17.98 -15.23 -13.50
CA LEU A 185 -18.36 -14.43 -12.33
C LEU A 185 -17.36 -14.59 -11.17
N SER A 186 -16.70 -15.74 -11.05
CA SER A 186 -15.67 -15.96 -10.03
C SER A 186 -14.46 -15.05 -10.26
N ASP A 187 -14.01 -14.94 -11.51
CA ASP A 187 -12.91 -14.04 -11.88
C ASP A 187 -13.29 -12.58 -11.58
N GLY A 188 -14.53 -12.20 -11.91
CA GLY A 188 -15.04 -10.86 -11.65
C GLY A 188 -15.07 -10.51 -10.17
N LEU A 189 -15.62 -11.40 -9.32
CA LEU A 189 -15.61 -11.24 -7.86
C LEU A 189 -14.18 -11.16 -7.30
N GLN A 190 -13.25 -11.95 -7.84
CA GLN A 190 -11.86 -11.89 -7.43
C GLN A 190 -11.22 -10.54 -7.79
N LEU A 191 -11.49 -10.00 -8.97
CA LEU A 191 -11.01 -8.66 -9.37
C LEU A 191 -11.60 -7.55 -8.50
N ILE A 192 -12.88 -7.64 -8.12
CA ILE A 192 -13.49 -6.68 -7.19
C ILE A 192 -12.78 -6.70 -5.83
N ARG A 193 -12.51 -7.90 -5.28
CA ARG A 193 -11.77 -8.06 -4.02
C ARG A 193 -10.33 -7.54 -4.11
N GLN A 194 -9.66 -7.76 -5.24
CA GLN A 194 -8.32 -7.23 -5.48
C GLN A 194 -8.30 -5.70 -5.57
N GLY A 195 -9.31 -5.07 -6.19
CA GLY A 195 -9.45 -3.61 -6.22
C GLY A 195 -9.68 -3.03 -4.85
N ARG A 196 -10.58 -3.65 -4.06
CA ARG A 196 -10.76 -3.36 -2.64
C ARG A 196 -9.43 -3.41 -1.88
N ASP A 197 -8.69 -4.52 -2.01
CA ASP A 197 -7.42 -4.70 -1.28
C ASP A 197 -6.40 -3.64 -1.66
N LEU A 198 -6.30 -3.32 -2.94
CA LEU A 198 -5.41 -2.26 -3.41
C LEU A 198 -5.77 -0.90 -2.81
N ILE A 199 -7.07 -0.55 -2.75
CA ILE A 199 -7.55 0.66 -2.06
C ILE A 199 -7.12 0.64 -0.58
N PHE A 200 -7.25 -0.50 0.13
CA PHE A 200 -6.77 -0.61 1.51
C PHE A 200 -5.26 -0.42 1.63
N TYR A 201 -4.49 -0.96 0.69
CA TYR A 201 -3.03 -0.87 0.71
C TYR A 201 -2.56 0.58 0.56
N VAL A 202 -3.01 1.27 -0.49
CA VAL A 202 -2.62 2.68 -0.73
C VAL A 202 -3.11 3.60 0.38
N SER A 203 -4.34 3.39 0.88
CA SER A 203 -4.92 4.25 1.93
C SER A 203 -4.23 4.05 3.28
N ARG A 204 -3.87 2.81 3.64
CA ARG A 204 -3.20 2.50 4.92
C ARG A 204 -1.76 2.98 4.92
N ALA A 205 -1.06 2.78 3.81
CA ALA A 205 0.30 3.25 3.60
C ALA A 205 0.37 4.78 3.53
N ARG A 206 -0.64 5.40 2.90
CA ARG A 206 -0.59 6.79 2.39
C ARG A 206 0.50 6.95 1.32
N THR A 207 0.70 5.90 0.54
CA THR A 207 1.66 5.84 -0.56
C THR A 207 0.97 5.33 -1.81
N ALA A 208 1.25 5.97 -2.94
CA ALA A 208 0.83 5.48 -4.23
C ALA A 208 1.48 4.13 -4.56
N MET A 209 0.72 3.29 -5.25
CA MET A 209 1.19 2.02 -5.82
C MET A 209 0.94 2.06 -7.34
N PRO A 210 1.77 2.80 -8.10
CA PRO A 210 1.49 3.10 -9.50
C PRO A 210 1.57 1.88 -10.42
N LYS A 211 2.47 0.92 -10.15
CA LYS A 211 2.56 -0.31 -10.95
C LYS A 211 1.33 -1.18 -10.69
N SER A 212 1.04 -1.46 -9.42
CA SER A 212 -0.10 -2.30 -9.04
C SER A 212 -1.43 -1.68 -9.48
N THR A 213 -1.56 -0.35 -9.42
CA THR A 213 -2.74 0.38 -9.93
C THR A 213 -2.91 0.21 -11.43
N ARG A 214 -1.84 0.39 -12.22
CA ARG A 214 -1.90 0.21 -13.68
C ARG A 214 -2.25 -1.24 -14.05
N GLU A 215 -1.59 -2.21 -13.44
CA GLU A 215 -1.84 -3.63 -13.69
C GLU A 215 -3.25 -4.06 -13.27
N TYR A 216 -3.79 -3.47 -12.20
CA TYR A 216 -5.17 -3.68 -11.80
C TYR A 216 -6.17 -3.17 -12.84
N ILE A 217 -5.99 -1.93 -13.31
CA ILE A 217 -6.86 -1.32 -14.33
C ILE A 217 -6.86 -2.14 -15.62
N GLU A 218 -5.69 -2.56 -16.09
CA GLU A 218 -5.58 -3.40 -17.28
C GLU A 218 -6.28 -4.76 -17.12
N ARG A 219 -6.23 -5.35 -15.92
CA ARG A 219 -6.99 -6.59 -15.64
C ARG A 219 -8.51 -6.37 -15.68
N CYS A 220 -9.01 -5.24 -15.20
CA CYS A 220 -10.43 -4.91 -15.31
C CYS A 220 -10.88 -4.78 -16.77
N LYS A 221 -10.09 -4.07 -17.59
CA LYS A 221 -10.35 -3.93 -19.04
C LYS A 221 -10.32 -5.27 -19.76
N ASN A 222 -9.32 -6.10 -19.46
CA ASN A 222 -9.21 -7.44 -20.05
C ASN A 222 -10.40 -8.33 -19.68
N TYR A 223 -10.89 -8.25 -18.43
CA TYR A 223 -12.08 -8.97 -18.00
C TYR A 223 -13.32 -8.51 -18.77
N LEU A 224 -13.53 -7.19 -18.91
CA LEU A 224 -14.63 -6.65 -19.72
C LEU A 224 -14.53 -7.11 -21.18
N ALA A 225 -13.33 -7.20 -21.76
CA ALA A 225 -13.14 -7.56 -23.16
C ALA A 225 -13.29 -9.07 -23.45
N THR A 226 -12.96 -9.93 -22.48
CA THR A 226 -12.81 -11.38 -22.71
C THR A 226 -13.71 -12.25 -21.83
N GLY A 227 -14.32 -11.66 -20.80
CA GLY A 227 -15.12 -12.37 -19.80
C GLY A 227 -14.31 -13.18 -18.81
N ARG A 228 -12.98 -13.12 -18.86
CA ARG A 228 -12.07 -13.89 -17.99
C ARG A 228 -10.93 -13.02 -17.51
N ALA A 229 -10.46 -13.28 -16.30
CA ALA A 229 -9.23 -12.68 -15.80
C ALA A 229 -8.12 -13.72 -15.88
N PRO A 230 -6.89 -13.37 -16.31
CA PRO A 230 -5.78 -14.31 -16.22
C PRO A 230 -5.60 -14.74 -14.75
N LEU A 231 -5.67 -16.05 -14.51
CA LEU A 231 -5.37 -16.66 -13.21
C LEU A 231 -3.90 -16.40 -12.88
N PHE A 232 -3.62 -15.35 -12.12
CA PHE A 232 -2.41 -15.32 -11.31
C PHE A 232 -2.76 -15.86 -9.93
N PRO A 233 -1.91 -16.73 -9.34
CA PRO A 233 -2.14 -17.18 -7.98
C PRO A 233 -2.18 -15.94 -7.10
N ALA A 234 -3.34 -15.72 -6.46
CA ALA A 234 -3.48 -14.74 -5.41
C ALA A 234 -2.39 -15.04 -4.39
N HIS A 235 -1.32 -14.27 -4.41
CA HIS A 235 -0.36 -14.28 -3.32
C HIS A 235 -1.05 -13.52 -2.19
N PHE A 236 -1.87 -14.24 -1.43
CA PHE A 236 -2.30 -13.78 -0.13
C PHE A 236 -1.06 -13.75 0.76
N PRO A 237 -0.73 -12.62 1.38
CA PRO A 237 -0.10 -12.66 2.68
C PRO A 237 -1.21 -12.85 3.71
N ALA A 238 -1.00 -13.87 4.55
CA ALA A 238 -1.67 -13.97 5.84
C ALA A 238 -1.42 -12.72 6.70
#